data_AF-A0A947HK55-F1
#
_entry.id   AF-A0A947HK55-F1
#
_cell.length_a   1.000
_cell.length_b   1.000
_cell.length_c   1.000
_cell.angle_alpha   90.00
_cell.angle_beta   90.00
_cell.angle_gamma   90.00
#
_symmetry.space_group_name_H-M   'P 1'
#
loop_
_entity.id
_entity.type
_entity.pdbx_description
1 polymer ?
#
loop_
_entity_poly.entity_id
_entity_poly.type
_entity_poly.pdbx_seq_one_letter_code
_entity_poly.pdbx_strand_id
1 'polypeptide(L)'
;MEAPQERHVGLTTILGFIAATLTTLSFVPQALTVLRSKDVSGVSVTMYTLFSAGVALWLVYGVLVWSGPVIVANAITLALCLLILRTVRRRRSEASKTRGDET
;
A
#
# COMPACT_ATOMS: atom_id res chain seq x y z
N MET A 1 7.13 -25.18 36.49
CA MET A 1 8.34 -24.32 36.44
C MET A 1 8.50 -23.90 34.99
N GLU A 2 7.85 -22.80 34.59
CA GLU A 2 7.91 -22.29 33.22
C GLU A 2 8.98 -21.20 33.15
N ALA A 3 9.83 -21.29 32.13
CA ALA A 3 10.95 -20.36 31.91
C ALA A 3 10.44 -18.96 31.49
N PRO A 4 11.19 -17.89 31.75
CA PRO A 4 10.74 -16.52 31.50
C PRO A 4 10.74 -16.21 29.99
N GLN A 5 9.55 -16.22 29.39
CA GLN A 5 9.29 -15.86 27.99
C GLN A 5 9.32 -14.33 27.76
N GLU A 6 10.17 -13.56 28.43
CA GLU A 6 10.11 -12.09 28.38
C GLU A 6 11.05 -11.48 27.34
N ARG A 7 12.09 -12.19 26.91
CA ARG A 7 13.14 -11.62 26.03
C ARG A 7 12.80 -11.66 24.54
N HIS A 8 11.85 -12.49 24.11
CA HIS A 8 11.46 -12.63 22.69
C HIS A 8 10.45 -11.58 22.23
N VAL A 9 9.55 -11.13 23.13
CA VAL A 9 8.47 -10.19 22.83
C VAL A 9 9.02 -8.81 22.38
N GLY A 10 10.13 -8.36 22.98
CA GLY A 10 10.77 -7.09 22.62
C GLY A 10 11.38 -7.10 21.21
N LEU A 11 12.16 -8.12 20.88
CA LEU A 11 12.81 -8.23 19.56
C LEU A 11 11.78 -8.43 18.44
N THR A 12 10.78 -9.27 18.64
CA THR A 12 9.71 -9.49 17.65
C THR A 12 8.92 -8.22 17.38
N THR A 13 8.68 -7.40 18.41
CA THR A 13 7.98 -6.12 18.26
C THR A 13 8.81 -5.12 17.45
N ILE A 14 10.11 -4.99 17.77
CA ILE A 14 11.03 -4.11 17.03
C ILE A 14 11.14 -4.52 15.57
N LEU A 15 11.32 -5.82 15.29
CA LEU A 15 11.37 -6.34 13.93
C LEU A 15 10.06 -6.11 13.17
N GLY A 16 8.91 -6.28 13.84
CA GLY A 16 7.60 -5.98 13.27
C GLY A 16 7.44 -4.52 12.86
N PHE A 17 7.88 -3.58 13.71
CA PHE A 17 7.87 -2.15 13.40
C PHE A 17 8.82 -1.80 12.24
N ILE A 18 10.03 -2.36 12.24
CA ILE A 18 11.01 -2.12 11.16
C ILE A 18 10.45 -2.67 9.84
N ALA A 19 9.95 -3.91 9.83
CA ALA A 19 9.38 -4.52 8.63
C ALA A 19 8.18 -3.72 8.10
N ALA A 20 7.26 -3.31 8.98
CA ALA A 20 6.12 -2.47 8.62
C ALA A 20 6.54 -1.10 8.06
N THR A 21 7.57 -0.48 8.67
CA THR A 21 8.10 0.81 8.23
C THR A 21 8.77 0.69 6.87
N LEU A 22 9.66 -0.28 6.69
CA LEU A 22 10.38 -0.51 5.43
C LEU A 22 9.43 -0.84 4.28
N THR A 23 8.44 -1.70 4.51
CA THR A 23 7.43 -2.03 3.50
C THR A 23 6.58 -0.82 3.14
N THR A 24 6.11 -0.05 4.12
CA THR A 24 5.34 1.18 3.85
C THR A 24 6.17 2.21 3.09
N LEU A 25 7.41 2.45 3.52
CA LEU A 25 8.33 3.39 2.88
C LEU A 25 8.71 2.95 1.47
N SER A 26 8.77 1.64 1.16
CA SER A 26 9.04 1.18 -0.20
C SER A 26 7.97 1.56 -1.22
N PHE A 27 6.73 1.81 -0.78
CA PHE A 27 5.67 2.30 -1.66
C PHE A 27 5.82 3.80 -1.98
N VAL A 28 6.55 4.57 -1.18
CA VAL A 28 6.71 6.02 -1.38
C VAL A 28 7.50 6.35 -2.65
N PRO A 29 8.69 5.79 -2.92
CA PRO A 29 9.40 6.01 -4.18
C PRO A 29 8.55 5.62 -5.40
N GLN A 30 7.84 4.49 -5.31
CA GLN A 30 6.96 4.02 -6.38
C GLN A 30 5.78 4.99 -6.60
N ALA A 31 5.16 5.48 -5.53
CA ALA A 31 4.10 6.47 -5.58
C ALA A 31 4.59 7.76 -6.24
N LEU A 32 5.77 8.26 -5.83
CA LEU A 32 6.36 9.48 -6.37
C LEU A 32 6.65 9.36 -7.87
N THR A 33 7.18 8.21 -8.33
CA THR A 33 7.41 7.97 -9.75
C THR A 33 6.12 8.00 -10.56
N VAL A 34 5.06 7.34 -10.07
CA VAL A 34 3.76 7.37 -10.75
C VAL A 34 3.14 8.76 -10.74
N LEU A 35 3.22 9.47 -9.61
CA LEU A 35 2.66 10.82 -9.50
C LEU A 35 3.39 11.83 -10.39
N ARG A 36 4.72 11.70 -10.55
CA ARG A 36 5.54 12.57 -11.41
C ARG A 36 5.45 12.21 -12.91
N SER A 37 5.35 10.93 -13.25
CA SER A 37 5.33 10.50 -14.66
C SER A 37 3.97 10.73 -15.31
N LYS A 38 3.89 11.55 -16.37
CA LYS A 38 2.64 11.70 -17.14
C LYS A 38 2.21 10.41 -17.84
N ASP A 39 3.16 9.56 -18.23
CA ASP A 39 2.88 8.26 -18.81
C ASP A 39 2.72 7.20 -17.70
N VAL A 40 1.56 6.55 -17.70
CA VAL A 40 1.17 5.47 -16.77
C VAL A 40 0.76 4.20 -17.52
N SER A 41 1.10 4.10 -18.81
CA SER A 41 0.81 2.94 -19.67
C SER A 41 1.34 1.64 -19.05
N GLY A 42 2.58 1.66 -18.55
CA GLY A 42 3.23 0.53 -17.87
C GLY A 42 2.72 0.22 -16.46
N VAL A 43 1.81 1.02 -15.89
CA VAL A 43 1.32 0.80 -14.52
C VAL A 43 0.07 -0.08 -14.51
N SER A 44 0.16 -1.26 -13.89
CA SER A 44 -0.96 -2.21 -13.82
C SER A 44 -2.07 -1.75 -12.86
N VAL A 45 -3.22 -1.34 -13.40
CA VAL A 45 -4.44 -1.01 -12.62
C VAL A 45 -4.95 -2.23 -11.85
N THR A 46 -4.86 -3.43 -12.44
CA THR A 46 -5.30 -4.68 -11.81
C THR A 46 -4.48 -4.98 -10.56
N MET A 47 -3.16 -4.84 -10.64
CA MET A 47 -2.25 -5.04 -9.50
C MET A 47 -2.65 -4.13 -8.34
N TYR A 48 -2.75 -2.82 -8.57
CA TYR A 48 -3.10 -1.88 -7.50
C TYR A 48 -4.52 -2.09 -6.96
N THR A 49 -5.46 -2.58 -7.77
CA THR A 49 -6.81 -2.91 -7.31
C THR A 49 -6.80 -4.11 -6.36
N LEU A 50 -6.18 -5.21 -6.76
CA LEU A 50 -6.07 -6.42 -5.94
C LEU A 50 -5.26 -6.16 -4.67
N PHE A 51 -4.15 -5.42 -4.81
CA PHE A 51 -3.31 -5.07 -3.67
C PHE A 51 -4.05 -4.18 -2.67
N SER A 52 -4.80 -3.16 -3.14
CA SER A 52 -5.64 -2.34 -2.25
C SER A 52 -6.70 -3.17 -1.51
N ALA A 53 -7.33 -4.14 -2.19
CA ALA A 53 -8.29 -5.04 -1.55
C ALA A 53 -7.62 -5.90 -0.47
N GLY A 54 -6.44 -6.46 -0.76
CA GLY A 54 -5.67 -7.24 0.21
C GLY A 54 -5.25 -6.42 1.43
N VAL A 55 -4.73 -5.20 1.22
CA VAL A 55 -4.34 -4.28 2.32
C VAL A 55 -5.57 -3.86 3.14
N ALA A 56 -6.73 -3.66 2.52
CA ALA A 56 -7.97 -3.38 3.25
C ALA A 56 -8.39 -4.56 4.14
N LEU A 57 -8.28 -5.80 3.64
CA LEU A 57 -8.52 -7.00 4.45
C LEU A 57 -7.52 -7.13 5.60
N TRP A 58 -6.24 -6.84 5.37
CA TRP A 58 -5.21 -6.81 6.42
C TRP A 58 -5.45 -5.73 7.47
N LEU A 59 -5.98 -4.57 7.07
CA LEU A 59 -6.38 -3.52 7.99
C LEU A 59 -7.52 -3.98 8.89
N VAL A 60 -8.57 -4.59 8.31
CA VAL A 60 -9.68 -5.18 9.06
C VAL A 60 -9.17 -6.25 10.02
N TYR A 61 -8.32 -7.16 9.54
CA TYR A 61 -7.68 -8.17 10.37
C TYR A 61 -6.90 -7.55 11.54
N GLY A 62 -6.09 -6.52 11.27
CA GLY A 62 -5.32 -5.81 12.29
C GLY A 62 -6.20 -5.21 13.39
N VAL A 63 -7.34 -4.64 13.02
CA VAL A 63 -8.35 -4.14 13.98
C VAL A 63 -8.93 -5.29 14.81
N LEU A 64 -9.30 -6.42 14.19
CA LEU A 64 -9.85 -7.58 14.89
C LEU A 64 -8.89 -8.18 15.93
N VAL A 65 -7.58 -8.16 15.65
CA VAL A 65 -6.55 -8.67 16.56
C VAL A 65 -5.91 -7.59 17.44
N TRP A 66 -6.44 -6.36 17.44
CA TRP A 66 -5.93 -5.21 18.20
C TRP A 66 -4.43 -4.92 18.00
N SER A 67 -3.91 -5.17 16.78
CA SER A 67 -2.51 -4.95 16.47
C SER A 67 -2.26 -3.54 15.92
N GLY A 68 -1.91 -2.61 16.81
CA GLY A 68 -1.56 -1.22 16.45
C GLY A 68 -0.61 -1.08 15.25
N PRO A 69 0.52 -1.82 15.19
CA PRO A 69 1.47 -1.74 14.07
C PRO A 69 0.84 -2.16 12.73
N VAL A 70 0.06 -3.25 12.72
CA VAL A 70 -0.62 -3.74 11.50
C VAL A 70 -1.66 -2.74 11.03
N ILE A 71 -2.42 -2.16 11.96
CA ILE A 71 -3.43 -1.13 11.66
C ILE A 71 -2.77 0.08 11.01
N VAL A 72 -1.76 0.66 11.65
CA VAL A 72 -1.09 1.88 11.15
C VAL A 72 -0.44 1.65 9.79
N ALA A 73 0.29 0.54 9.62
CA ALA A 73 0.98 0.25 8.37
C ALA A 73 0.03 0.04 7.19
N ASN A 74 -1.04 -0.74 7.38
CA ASN A 74 -2.00 -0.99 6.31
C ASN A 74 -2.87 0.23 6.02
N ALA A 75 -3.19 1.07 7.01
CA ALA A 75 -3.92 2.32 6.77
C ALA A 75 -3.13 3.27 5.86
N ILE A 76 -1.84 3.49 6.14
CA ILE A 76 -0.96 4.34 5.31
C ILE A 76 -0.80 3.74 3.91
N THR A 77 -0.53 2.43 3.83
CA THR A 77 -0.35 1.73 2.56
C THR A 77 -1.61 1.80 1.69
N LEU A 78 -2.80 1.63 2.29
CA LEU A 78 -4.07 1.71 1.58
C LEU A 78 -4.29 3.11 1.02
N ALA A 79 -4.03 4.16 1.80
CA ALA A 79 -4.16 5.54 1.35
C ALA A 79 -3.26 5.84 0.14
N LEU A 80 -2.00 5.40 0.18
CA LEU A 80 -1.07 5.54 -0.95
C LEU A 80 -1.53 4.77 -2.18
N CYS A 81 -1.97 3.52 -2.01
CA CYS A 81 -2.43 2.69 -3.13
C CYS A 81 -3.67 3.27 -3.80
N LEU A 82 -4.63 3.79 -3.03
CA LEU A 82 -5.83 4.43 -3.57
C LEU A 82 -5.48 5.72 -4.32
N LEU A 83 -4.53 6.52 -3.83
CA LEU A 83 -4.05 7.72 -4.52
C LEU A 83 -3.40 7.38 -5.87
N ILE A 84 -2.53 6.37 -5.91
CA ILE A 84 -1.91 5.88 -7.14
C ILE A 84 -2.99 5.38 -8.11
N LEU A 85 -3.89 4.52 -7.62
CA LEU A 85 -4.94 3.92 -8.43
C LEU A 85 -5.87 4.96 -9.04
N ARG A 86 -6.28 5.98 -8.26
CA ARG A 86 -7.07 7.11 -8.74
C ARG A 86 -6.32 7.89 -9.82
N THR A 87 -5.04 8.17 -9.61
CA THR A 87 -4.21 8.94 -10.56
C THR A 87 -4.05 8.19 -11.88
N VAL A 88 -3.74 6.89 -11.84
CA VAL A 88 -3.57 6.06 -13.03
C VAL A 88 -4.88 5.96 -13.82
N ARG A 89 -6.02 5.75 -13.13
CA ARG A 89 -7.34 5.72 -13.79
C ARG A 89 -7.70 7.04 -14.46
N ARG A 90 -7.44 8.17 -13.81
CA ARG A 90 -7.71 9.50 -14.38
C ARG A 90 -6.91 9.73 -15.65
N ARG A 91 -5.60 9.47 -15.62
CA ARG A 91 -4.70 9.65 -16.78
C ARG A 91 -5.03 8.71 -17.94
N ARG A 92 -5.40 7.45 -17.66
CA ARG A 92 -5.87 6.52 -18.70
C ARG A 92 -7.18 6.99 -19.36
N SER A 93 -8.11 7.55 -18.58
CA SER A 93 -9.35 8.13 -19.13
C SER A 93 -9.08 9.35 -19.99
N GLU A 94 -8.17 10.24 -19.57
CA GLU A 94 -7.73 11.41 -20.36
C GLU A 94 -7.12 10.95 -21.70
N ALA A 95 -6.17 10.01 -21.69
CA ALA A 95 -5.55 9.47 -22.90
C ALA A 95 -6.55 8.77 -23.85
N SER A 96 -7.55 8.08 -23.30
CA SER A 96 -8.60 7.43 -24.11
C SER A 96 -9.55 8.42 -24.77
N LYS A 97 -9.80 9.59 -24.16
CA LYS A 97 -10.64 10.65 -24.75
C LYS A 97 -9.93 11.34 -25.91
N THR A 98 -8.68 11.73 -25.72
CA THR A 98 -7.88 12.40 -26.78
C THR A 98 -7.81 11.57 -28.06
N ARG A 99 -7.63 10.25 -27.94
CA ARG A 99 -7.57 9.34 -29.10
C ARG A 99 -8.92 9.15 -29.81
N GLY A 100 -10.04 9.41 -29.13
CA GLY A 100 -11.38 9.33 -29.73
C GLY A 100 -11.80 10.62 -30.45
N ASP A 101 -11.28 11.77 -30.03
CA ASP A 101 -11.54 13.06 -30.70
C ASP A 101 -10.76 13.20 -32.02
N GLU A 102 -9.72 12.37 -32.24
CA GLU A 102 -8.87 12.38 -33.45
C GLU A 102 -9.34 11.40 -34.56
N THR A 103 -10.38 10.59 -34.31
CA THR A 103 -10.92 9.59 -35.25
C THR A 103 -12.31 9.95 -35.76
#